data_AF-A0A193BZ75-F1
#
_entry.id   AF-A0A193BZ75-F1
#
_cell.length_a   1.000
_cell.length_b   1.000
_cell.length_c   1.000
_cell.angle_alpha   90.00
_cell.angle_beta   90.00
_cell.angle_gamma   90.00
#
_symmetry.space_group_name_H-M   'P 1'
#
loop_
_entity.id
_entity.type
_entity.pdbx_description
1 polymer ?
#
loop_
_entity_poly.entity_id
_entity_poly.type
_entity_poly.pdbx_seq_one_letter_code
_entity_poly.pdbx_strand_id
1 'polypeptide(L)'
;MSVALSPARHVAKRVAWAALAVFLLAFIVLEVINHGGPALAAALLLLIAPDLSMFVGAGDGTAGGGKLSPKAVPYYNLMHRPWIPLAVLVVYSFGVLGDWVPLFTAGLGWLTHIAVDRAFGYGLRERDGSRRV
;
A
#
# COMPACT_ATOMS: atom_id res chain seq x y z
N MET A 1 19.35 28.16 6.20
CA MET A 1 19.42 27.33 4.97
C MET A 1 18.44 26.14 4.98
N SER A 2 17.29 26.21 5.67
CA SER A 2 16.43 25.04 5.94
C SER A 2 15.09 25.00 5.17
N VAL A 3 14.65 26.12 4.57
CA VAL A 3 13.31 26.20 3.94
C VAL A 3 13.31 25.68 2.50
N ALA A 4 14.39 25.87 1.74
CA ALA A 4 14.47 25.50 0.32
C ALA A 4 14.65 23.99 0.06
N LEU A 5 15.16 23.22 1.03
CA LEU A 5 15.40 21.76 0.88
C LEU A 5 14.15 20.90 1.13
N SER A 6 13.12 21.47 1.75
CA SER A 6 11.87 20.78 2.06
C SER A 6 11.13 20.28 0.80
N PRO A 7 10.85 21.15 -0.20
CA PRO A 7 10.12 20.73 -1.40
C PRO A 7 10.85 19.65 -2.20
N ALA A 8 12.17 19.80 -2.37
CA ALA A 8 13.01 18.84 -3.07
C ALA A 8 12.97 17.45 -2.39
N ARG A 9 12.97 17.40 -1.05
CA ARG A 9 12.86 16.15 -0.29
C ARG A 9 11.49 15.49 -0.47
N HIS A 10 10.40 16.26 -0.53
CA HIS A 10 9.07 15.71 -0.77
C HIS A 10 8.94 15.13 -2.18
N VAL A 11 9.47 15.83 -3.20
CA VAL A 11 9.51 15.33 -4.58
C VAL A 11 10.34 14.06 -4.67
N ALA A 12 11.56 14.06 -4.12
CA ALA A 12 12.44 12.88 -4.13
C ALA A 12 11.79 11.66 -3.48
N LYS A 13 11.08 11.83 -2.36
CA LYS A 13 10.31 10.76 -1.72
C LYS A 13 9.21 10.22 -2.64
N ARG A 14 8.43 11.10 -3.28
CA ARG A 14 7.35 10.66 -4.19
C ARG A 14 7.92 9.92 -5.41
N VAL A 15 9.04 10.39 -5.96
CA VAL A 15 9.74 9.72 -7.06
C VAL A 15 10.25 8.35 -6.64
N ALA A 16 10.82 8.22 -5.43
CA ALA A 16 11.27 6.92 -4.93
C ALA A 16 10.11 5.92 -4.78
N TRP A 17 8.97 6.36 -4.27
CA TRP A 17 7.76 5.53 -4.20
C TRP A 17 7.21 5.17 -5.58
N ALA A 18 7.24 6.10 -6.54
CA ALA A 18 6.83 5.83 -7.92
C ALA A 18 7.74 4.78 -8.58
N ALA A 19 9.06 4.92 -8.42
CA ALA A 19 10.03 3.95 -8.92
C ALA A 19 9.81 2.56 -8.30
N LEU A 20 9.55 2.50 -6.99
CA LEU A 20 9.20 1.25 -6.32
C LEU A 20 7.90 0.65 -6.87
N ALA A 21 6.86 1.45 -7.09
CA ALA A 21 5.60 0.98 -7.65
C ALA A 21 5.78 0.36 -9.04
N VAL A 22 6.58 1.00 -9.91
CA VAL A 22 6.91 0.47 -11.25
C VAL A 22 7.68 -0.85 -11.14
N PHE A 23 8.67 -0.92 -10.25
CA PHE A 23 9.44 -2.14 -10.00
C PHE A 23 8.54 -3.30 -9.52
N LEU A 24 7.66 -3.04 -8.55
CA LEU A 24 6.75 -4.05 -8.03
C LEU A 24 5.72 -4.51 -9.07
N LEU A 25 5.20 -3.58 -9.88
CA LEU A 25 4.31 -3.91 -10.98
C LEU A 25 4.99 -4.82 -12.01
N ALA A 26 6.24 -4.54 -12.37
CA ALA A 26 7.01 -5.41 -13.26
C ALA A 26 7.18 -6.83 -12.67
N PHE A 27 7.40 -6.93 -11.35
CA PHE A 27 7.45 -8.21 -10.65
C PHE A 27 6.10 -8.93 -10.66
N ILE A 28 4.98 -8.24 -10.45
CA ILE A 28 3.64 -8.83 -10.57
C ILE A 28 3.43 -9.40 -11.97
N VAL A 29 3.80 -8.65 -13.03
CA VAL A 29 3.68 -9.12 -14.41
C VAL A 29 4.51 -10.38 -14.63
N LEU A 30 5.76 -10.41 -14.14
CA LEU A 30 6.63 -11.60 -14.23
C LEU A 30 6.00 -12.82 -13.54
N GLU A 31 5.53 -12.66 -12.30
CA GLU A 31 4.90 -13.75 -11.54
C GLU A 31 3.62 -14.25 -12.20
N VAL A 32 2.81 -13.35 -12.78
CA VAL A 32 1.60 -13.72 -13.52
C VAL A 32 1.93 -14.48 -14.80
N ILE A 33 3.00 -14.12 -15.51
CA ILE A 33 3.47 -14.87 -16.69
C ILE A 33 3.91 -16.28 -16.28
N ASN A 34 4.63 -16.42 -15.16
CA ASN A 34 5.18 -17.70 -14.71
C ASN A 34 4.15 -18.62 -14.04
N HIS A 35 3.14 -18.05 -13.37
CA HIS A 35 2.25 -18.81 -12.47
C HIS A 35 0.75 -18.62 -12.76
N GLY A 36 0.40 -17.76 -13.73
CA GLY A 36 -0.94 -17.67 -14.31
C GLY A 36 -2.01 -17.01 -13.43
N GLY A 37 -3.27 -17.43 -13.65
CA GLY A 37 -4.46 -16.82 -13.08
C GLY A 37 -4.47 -16.66 -11.54
N PRO A 38 -4.05 -17.66 -10.74
CA PRO A 38 -4.02 -17.53 -9.28
C PRO A 38 -3.09 -16.42 -8.79
N ALA A 39 -1.93 -16.25 -9.43
CA ALA A 39 -1.00 -15.18 -9.11
C ALA A 39 -1.62 -13.80 -9.38
N LEU A 40 -2.32 -13.66 -10.51
CA LEU A 40 -3.03 -12.42 -10.87
C LEU A 40 -4.17 -12.13 -9.89
N ALA A 41 -5.01 -13.12 -9.61
CA ALA A 41 -6.14 -12.97 -8.70
C ALA A 41 -5.69 -12.52 -7.30
N ALA A 42 -4.63 -13.13 -6.76
CA ALA A 42 -4.10 -12.78 -5.46
C ALA A 42 -3.46 -11.38 -5.43
N ALA A 43 -2.72 -11.00 -6.49
CA ALA A 43 -2.18 -9.66 -6.63
C ALA A 43 -3.28 -8.60 -6.67
N LEU A 44 -4.32 -8.79 -7.50
CA LEU A 44 -5.44 -7.86 -7.60
C LEU A 44 -6.24 -7.76 -6.30
N LEU A 45 -6.44 -8.88 -5.62
CA LEU A 45 -7.17 -8.92 -4.36
C LEU A 45 -6.52 -8.02 -3.31
N LEU A 46 -5.20 -8.12 -3.08
CA LEU A 46 -4.52 -7.23 -2.13
C LEU A 46 -4.04 -5.89 -2.71
N LEU A 47 -4.14 -5.70 -4.02
CA LEU A 47 -4.06 -4.37 -4.63
C LEU A 47 -5.29 -3.52 -4.26
N ILE A 48 -6.45 -4.14 -4.04
CA ILE A 48 -7.73 -3.44 -3.74
C ILE A 48 -8.04 -3.48 -2.25
N ALA A 49 -7.73 -4.58 -1.56
CA ALA A 49 -8.12 -4.82 -0.16
C ALA A 49 -7.79 -3.68 0.83
N PRO A 50 -6.65 -2.97 0.76
CA PRO A 50 -6.34 -1.91 1.71
C PRO A 50 -7.42 -0.82 1.79
N ASP A 51 -8.02 -0.45 0.65
CA ASP A 51 -9.06 0.59 0.60
C ASP A 51 -10.41 0.10 1.14
N LEU A 52 -10.63 -1.21 1.21
CA LEU A 52 -11.86 -1.74 1.81
C LEU A 52 -11.96 -1.36 3.30
N SER A 53 -10.82 -1.08 3.96
CA SER A 53 -10.80 -0.55 5.33
C SER A 53 -11.52 0.79 5.48
N MET A 54 -11.67 1.57 4.39
CA MET A 54 -12.34 2.86 4.41
C MET A 54 -13.85 2.75 4.59
N PHE A 55 -14.44 1.58 4.31
CA PHE A 55 -15.87 1.35 4.51
C PHE A 55 -16.26 1.16 5.98
N VAL A 56 -15.30 1.02 6.89
CA VAL A 56 -15.57 0.89 8.33
C VAL A 56 -16.15 2.21 8.88
N GLY A 57 -17.41 2.18 9.33
CA GLY A 57 -18.11 3.39 9.78
C GLY A 57 -18.51 4.32 8.63
N ALA A 58 -18.63 3.80 7.41
CA ALA A 58 -19.28 4.49 6.30
C ALA A 58 -20.74 4.77 6.66
N GLY A 59 -21.22 5.99 6.41
CA GLY A 59 -22.59 6.41 6.72
C GLY A 59 -22.79 7.06 8.09
N ASP A 60 -21.78 7.07 8.97
CA ASP A 60 -21.87 7.66 10.31
C ASP A 60 -21.92 9.22 10.32
N GLY A 61 -21.90 9.87 9.14
CA GLY A 61 -21.89 11.34 9.01
C GLY A 61 -20.61 12.04 9.49
N THR A 62 -19.65 11.29 10.03
CA THR A 62 -18.38 11.79 10.59
C THR A 62 -17.29 12.03 9.55
N ALA A 63 -17.41 11.42 8.37
CA ALA A 63 -16.49 11.58 7.25
C ALA A 63 -16.93 12.77 6.38
N GLY A 64 -16.27 13.92 6.53
CA GLY A 64 -16.50 15.12 5.74
C GLY A 64 -15.19 15.80 5.34
N GLY A 65 -15.20 16.53 4.22
CA GLY A 65 -14.04 17.35 3.80
C GLY A 65 -12.75 16.57 3.51
N GLY A 66 -12.85 15.35 2.98
CA GLY A 66 -11.69 14.49 2.67
C GLY A 66 -11.09 13.75 3.87
N LYS A 67 -11.71 13.87 5.05
CA LYS A 67 -11.38 13.09 6.25
C LYS A 67 -12.00 11.69 6.18
N LEU A 68 -11.27 10.73 6.75
CA LEU A 68 -11.76 9.38 6.97
C LEU A 68 -12.60 9.32 8.26
N SER A 69 -13.58 8.42 8.36
CA SER A 69 -14.24 8.17 9.66
C SER A 69 -13.19 7.79 10.72
N PRO A 70 -13.22 8.38 11.93
CA PRO A 70 -12.30 8.01 13.02
C PRO A 70 -12.30 6.50 13.33
N LYS A 71 -13.42 5.81 13.08
CA LYS A 71 -13.54 4.35 13.25
C LYS A 71 -12.74 3.55 12.23
N ALA A 72 -12.58 4.05 11.00
CA ALA A 72 -11.78 3.42 9.95
C ALA A 72 -10.28 3.65 10.10
N VAL A 73 -9.86 4.72 10.77
CA VAL A 73 -8.44 5.10 10.95
C VAL A 73 -7.53 3.94 11.38
N PRO A 74 -7.82 3.14 12.43
CA PRO A 74 -6.92 2.05 12.82
C PRO A 74 -6.76 0.99 11.73
N TYR A 75 -7.84 0.61 11.05
CA TYR A 75 -7.83 -0.38 9.97
C TYR A 75 -7.09 0.15 8.75
N TYR A 76 -7.38 1.38 8.33
CA TYR A 76 -6.68 2.05 7.25
C TYR A 76 -5.19 2.15 7.53
N ASN A 77 -4.81 2.64 8.70
CA ASN A 77 -3.40 2.80 9.07
C ASN A 77 -2.67 1.45 9.15
N LEU A 78 -3.33 0.39 9.61
CA LEU A 78 -2.75 -0.94 9.61
C LEU A 78 -2.50 -1.42 8.17
N MET A 79 -3.51 -1.34 7.31
CA MET A 79 -3.41 -1.76 5.91
C MET A 79 -2.46 -0.91 5.07
N HIS A 80 -2.16 0.32 5.49
CA HIS A 80 -1.27 1.23 4.74
C HIS A 80 0.16 1.32 5.32
N ARG A 81 0.54 0.40 6.22
CA ARG A 81 1.91 0.28 6.73
C ARG A 81 2.77 -0.55 5.77
N PRO A 82 3.76 0.05 5.08
CA PRO A 82 4.55 -0.66 4.06
C PRO A 82 5.40 -1.79 4.63
N TRP A 83 5.80 -1.72 5.90
CA TRP A 83 6.64 -2.74 6.51
C TRP A 83 5.93 -4.10 6.64
N ILE A 84 4.60 -4.13 6.67
CA ILE A 84 3.83 -5.37 6.83
C ILE A 84 3.93 -6.23 5.55
N PRO A 85 3.50 -5.77 4.36
CA PRO A 85 3.70 -6.56 3.15
C PRO A 85 5.18 -6.74 2.80
N LEU A 86 6.06 -5.79 3.13
CA LEU A 86 7.50 -5.98 2.98
C LEU A 86 8.01 -7.16 3.82
N ALA A 87 7.59 -7.28 5.08
CA ALA A 87 7.96 -8.41 5.93
C ALA A 87 7.45 -9.73 5.35
N VAL A 88 6.21 -9.77 4.83
CA VAL A 88 5.67 -10.95 4.14
C VAL A 88 6.56 -11.36 2.96
N LEU A 89 6.92 -10.41 2.09
CA LEU A 89 7.78 -10.66 0.93
C LEU A 89 9.17 -11.17 1.34
N VAL A 90 9.81 -10.52 2.32
CA VAL A 90 11.13 -10.92 2.80
C VAL A 90 11.09 -12.33 3.40
N VAL A 91 10.15 -12.61 4.29
CA VAL A 91 10.02 -13.92 4.94
C VAL A 91 9.68 -15.01 3.93
N TYR A 92 8.86 -14.72 2.92
CA TYR A 92 8.60 -15.61 1.79
C TYR A 92 9.90 -15.92 1.01
N SER A 93 10.70 -14.90 0.67
CA SER A 93 11.94 -15.07 -0.10
C SER A 93 13.00 -15.92 0.62
N PHE A 94 12.93 -16.07 1.94
CA PHE A 94 13.78 -16.98 2.72
C PHE A 94 13.21 -18.41 2.81
N GLY A 95 12.11 -18.72 2.12
CA GLY A 95 11.49 -20.05 2.10
C GLY A 95 10.68 -20.40 3.36
N VAL A 96 10.53 -19.47 4.30
CA VAL A 96 9.85 -19.72 5.60
C VAL A 96 8.36 -19.99 5.42
N LEU A 97 7.75 -19.45 4.35
CA LEU A 97 6.32 -19.59 4.04
C LEU A 97 6.03 -20.63 2.95
N GLY A 98 7.05 -21.40 2.53
CA GLY A 98 6.98 -22.36 1.43
C GLY A 98 6.76 -21.71 0.05
N ASP A 99 6.46 -22.54 -0.95
CA ASP A 99 6.38 -22.13 -2.37
C ASP A 99 4.99 -21.64 -2.78
N TRP A 100 4.22 -21.06 -1.85
CA TRP A 100 2.85 -20.62 -2.14
C TRP A 100 2.83 -19.28 -2.90
N VAL A 101 3.06 -19.33 -4.21
CA VAL A 101 3.15 -18.15 -5.09
C VAL A 101 2.04 -17.11 -4.90
N PRO A 102 0.74 -17.48 -4.77
CA PRO A 102 -0.31 -16.50 -4.51
C PRO A 102 -0.07 -15.62 -3.28
N LEU A 103 0.61 -16.11 -2.24
CA LEU A 103 0.97 -15.30 -1.07
C LEU A 103 2.00 -14.22 -1.43
N PHE A 104 2.99 -14.60 -2.22
CA PHE A 104 4.01 -13.68 -2.70
C PHE A 104 3.40 -12.59 -3.58
N THR A 105 2.55 -12.97 -4.55
CA THR A 105 1.91 -12.00 -5.43
C THR A 105 0.89 -11.13 -4.71
N ALA A 106 0.19 -11.65 -3.69
CA ALA A 106 -0.62 -10.84 -2.78
C ALA A 106 0.22 -9.80 -2.02
N GLY A 107 1.38 -10.19 -1.50
CA GLY A 107 2.34 -9.28 -0.87
C GLY A 107 2.82 -8.18 -1.83
N LEU A 108 3.10 -8.53 -3.09
CA LEU A 108 3.47 -7.59 -4.14
C LEU A 108 2.32 -6.62 -4.44
N GLY A 109 1.09 -7.11 -4.63
CA GLY A 109 -0.09 -6.29 -4.87
C GLY A 109 -0.34 -5.30 -3.74
N TRP A 110 -0.23 -5.77 -2.49
CA TRP A 110 -0.38 -4.94 -1.30
C TRP A 110 0.68 -3.83 -1.23
N LEU A 111 1.97 -4.17 -1.38
CA LEU A 111 3.03 -3.17 -1.33
C LEU A 111 2.94 -2.19 -2.52
N THR A 112 2.49 -2.67 -3.69
CA THR A 112 2.25 -1.83 -4.88
C THR A 112 1.17 -0.79 -4.60
N HIS A 113 0.04 -1.19 -4.00
CA HIS A 113 -1.02 -0.27 -3.59
C HIS A 113 -0.44 0.86 -2.71
N ILE A 114 0.30 0.49 -1.66
CA ILE A 114 0.91 1.47 -0.75
C ILE A 114 1.90 2.37 -1.49
N ALA A 115 2.75 1.82 -2.37
CA ALA A 115 3.74 2.59 -3.12
C ALA A 115 3.07 3.62 -4.06
N VAL A 116 2.01 3.22 -4.75
CA VAL A 116 1.19 4.12 -5.60
C VAL A 116 0.60 5.26 -4.76
N ASP A 117 0.01 4.93 -3.62
CA ASP A 117 -0.54 5.92 -2.69
C ASP A 117 0.49 6.97 -2.28
N ARG A 118 1.68 6.51 -1.87
CA ARG A 118 2.78 7.40 -1.44
C ARG A 118 3.35 8.23 -2.60
N ALA A 119 3.35 7.70 -3.81
CA ALA A 119 3.77 8.44 -5.01
C ALA A 119 2.82 9.62 -5.29
N PHE A 120 1.51 9.43 -5.12
CA PHE A 120 0.51 10.50 -5.24
C PHE A 120 0.39 11.41 -4.01
N GLY A 121 1.13 11.10 -2.95
CA GLY A 121 1.15 11.90 -1.72
C GLY A 121 0.05 11.53 -0.72
N TYR A 122 -0.60 10.39 -0.88
CA TYR A 122 -1.47 9.80 0.13
C TYR A 122 -0.62 9.12 1.23
N GLY A 123 -1.08 9.30 2.46
CA GLY A 123 -0.36 8.90 3.67
C GLY A 123 -1.29 8.33 4.72
N LEU A 124 -0.73 8.00 5.87
CA LEU A 124 -1.49 7.56 7.02
C LEU A 124 -2.48 8.65 7.49
N ARG A 125 -3.47 8.26 8.29
CA ARG A 125 -4.46 9.15 8.87
C ARG A 125 -4.15 9.47 10.33
N GLU A 126 -4.50 10.67 10.75
CA GLU A 126 -4.57 11.05 12.16
C GLU A 126 -5.84 10.50 12.82
N ARG A 127 -5.91 10.57 14.15
CA ARG A 127 -7.07 10.07 14.92
C ARG A 127 -8.40 10.71 14.53
N ASP A 128 -8.37 11.96 14.05
CA ASP A 128 -9.55 12.69 13.57
C ASP A 128 -9.89 12.40 12.10
N GLY A 129 -9.16 11.49 11.44
CA GLY A 129 -9.36 11.13 10.04
C GLY A 129 -8.66 12.02 9.01
N SER A 130 -8.00 13.09 9.44
CA SER A 130 -7.18 13.94 8.56
C SER A 130 -5.94 13.18 8.05
N ARG A 131 -5.34 13.65 6.96
CA ARG A 131 -4.12 13.04 6.41
C ARG A 131 -2.90 13.51 7.21
N ARG A 132 -2.02 12.57 7.57
CA ARG A 132 -0.69 12.86 8.11
C ARG A 132 0.23 13.23 6.93
N VAL A 133 0.42 14.53 6.73
CA VAL A 133 1.32 15.12 5.72
C VAL A 133 2.76 15.21 6.22
#